data_AF-A0A2U3BY91-F1
#
_entry.id   AF-A0A2U3BY91-F1
#
_cell.length_a   1.000
_cell.length_b   1.000
_cell.length_c   1.000
_cell.angle_alpha   90.00
_cell.angle_beta   90.00
_cell.angle_gamma   90.00
#
_symmetry.space_group_name_H-M   'P 1'
#
loop_
_entity.id
_entity.type
_entity.pdbx_description
1 polymer ?
#
loop_
_entity_poly.entity_id
_entity_poly.type
_entity_poly.pdbx_seq_one_letter_code
_entity_poly.pdbx_strand_id
1 'polypeptide(L)'
;MMRWLMTTGWRLGLRLRLGPSGSPGHVLGWRVTARNPFTLSAPSPLIRARNVVLVDADAVTWATLVSYERPFARHVWAAVAPVHHRVIPYLMGRAAKR
;
A
#
# COMPACT_ATOMS: atom_id res chain seq x y z
N MET A 1 6.26 14.73 5.20
CA MET A 1 7.43 13.85 5.40
C MET A 1 7.06 12.36 5.38
N MET A 2 6.26 11.84 6.34
CA MET A 2 5.93 10.40 6.43
C MET A 2 5.24 9.81 5.18
N ARG A 3 4.29 10.55 4.57
CA ARG A 3 3.62 10.15 3.31
C ARG A 3 4.61 9.95 2.15
N TRP A 4 5.70 10.71 2.13
CA TRP A 4 6.72 10.65 1.08
C TRP A 4 7.66 9.46 1.28
N LEU A 5 8.06 9.15 2.52
CA LEU A 5 8.81 7.93 2.84
C LEU A 5 8.07 6.67 2.41
N MET A 6 6.75 6.62 2.57
CA MET A 6 5.94 5.49 2.10
C MET A 6 5.88 5.38 0.58
N THR A 7 5.53 6.47 -0.12
CA THR A 7 5.42 6.43 -1.58
C THR A 7 6.77 6.19 -2.25
N THR A 8 7.85 6.73 -1.68
CA THR A 8 9.23 6.47 -2.10
C THR A 8 9.65 5.04 -1.79
N GLY A 9 9.31 4.48 -0.62
CA GLY A 9 9.56 3.08 -0.30
C GLY A 9 8.82 2.11 -1.23
N TRP A 10 7.58 2.40 -1.56
CA TRP A 10 6.78 1.65 -2.54
C TRP A 10 7.35 1.76 -3.96
N ARG A 11 7.76 2.95 -4.39
CA ARG A 11 8.33 3.19 -5.73
C ARG A 11 9.74 2.60 -5.88
N LEU A 12 10.60 2.75 -4.89
CA LEU A 12 12.00 2.33 -4.97
C LEU A 12 12.20 0.88 -4.53
N GLY A 13 11.64 0.48 -3.38
CA GLY A 13 11.79 -0.86 -2.84
C GLY A 13 11.00 -1.90 -3.63
N LEU A 14 9.73 -1.61 -3.93
CA LEU A 14 8.83 -2.57 -4.57
C LEU A 14 8.62 -2.32 -6.07
N ARG A 15 9.29 -1.31 -6.64
CA ARG A 15 9.11 -0.86 -8.04
C ARG A 15 7.64 -0.64 -8.42
N LEU A 16 6.81 -0.21 -7.47
CA LEU A 16 5.40 0.05 -7.72
C LEU A 16 5.26 1.28 -8.61
N ARG A 17 4.58 1.10 -9.74
CA ARG A 17 4.19 2.18 -10.65
C ARG A 17 2.96 2.87 -10.06
N LEU A 18 3.21 3.78 -9.12
CA LEU A 18 2.17 4.61 -8.52
C LEU A 18 1.81 5.77 -9.47
N GLY A 19 0.52 5.96 -9.73
CA GLY A 19 0.00 7.08 -10.50
C GLY A 19 0.20 8.44 -9.80
N PRO A 20 -0.15 9.55 -10.48
CA PRO A 20 -0.05 10.89 -9.90
C PRO A 20 -0.86 10.99 -8.60
N SER A 21 -0.23 11.44 -7.52
CA SER A 21 -0.91 11.68 -6.25
C SER A 21 -1.91 12.83 -6.42
N GLY A 22 -3.21 12.55 -6.35
CA GLY A 22 -4.28 13.55 -6.50
C GLY A 22 -5.20 13.35 -7.70
N SER A 23 -4.91 12.39 -8.58
CA SER A 23 -5.84 12.03 -9.66
C SER A 23 -7.13 11.39 -9.10
N PRO A 24 -8.32 11.73 -9.63
CA PRO A 24 -9.57 11.05 -9.30
C PRO A 24 -9.40 9.53 -9.45
N GLY A 25 -9.76 8.77 -8.41
CA GLY A 25 -9.59 7.32 -8.40
C GLY A 25 -8.19 6.82 -7.99
N HIS A 26 -7.31 7.70 -7.49
CA HIS A 26 -6.04 7.30 -6.89
C HIS A 26 -5.94 7.71 -5.41
N VAL A 27 -5.55 6.78 -4.54
CA VAL A 27 -5.28 7.04 -3.12
C VAL A 27 -3.79 6.84 -2.88
N LEU A 28 -3.08 7.91 -2.53
CA LEU A 28 -1.62 7.90 -2.35
C LEU A 28 -0.85 7.34 -3.57
N GLY A 29 -1.40 7.54 -4.78
CA GLY A 29 -0.86 7.03 -6.03
C GLY A 29 -1.21 5.57 -6.34
N TRP A 30 -1.90 4.87 -5.45
CA TRP A 30 -2.50 3.56 -5.77
C TRP A 30 -3.80 3.73 -6.52
N ARG A 31 -4.03 2.91 -7.54
CA ARG A 31 -5.28 2.95 -8.30
C ARG A 31 -6.39 2.27 -7.50
N VAL A 32 -7.51 2.96 -7.29
CA VAL A 32 -8.73 2.37 -6.75
C VAL A 32 -9.31 1.44 -7.82
N THR A 33 -9.36 0.15 -7.49
CA THR A 33 -9.85 -0.92 -8.38
C THR A 33 -11.21 -1.48 -7.95
N ALA A 34 -11.58 -1.30 -6.68
CA ALA A 34 -12.90 -1.56 -6.16
C ALA A 34 -13.19 -0.59 -5.00
N ARG A 35 -14.46 -0.35 -4.70
CA ARG A 35 -14.90 0.56 -3.64
C ARG A 35 -15.59 -0.15 -2.46
N ASN A 36 -16.06 -1.38 -2.63
CA ASN A 36 -16.63 -2.16 -1.53
C ASN A 36 -16.29 -3.66 -1.70
N PRO A 37 -15.25 -4.17 -1.01
CA PRO A 37 -14.31 -3.43 -0.17
C PRO A 37 -13.42 -2.49 -0.99
N PHE A 38 -12.92 -1.43 -0.35
CA PHE A 38 -12.01 -0.50 -1.02
C PHE A 38 -10.70 -1.22 -1.36
N THR A 39 -10.43 -1.38 -2.64
CA THR A 39 -9.27 -2.14 -3.10
C THR A 39 -8.36 -1.27 -3.93
N LEU A 40 -7.11 -1.15 -3.49
CA LEU A 40 -6.06 -0.36 -4.11
C LEU A 40 -5.04 -1.30 -4.74
N SER A 41 -4.78 -1.14 -6.03
CA SER A 41 -3.80 -1.95 -6.75
C SER A 41 -2.75 -1.05 -7.40
N ALA A 42 -1.50 -1.50 -7.42
CA ALA A 42 -0.45 -0.85 -8.16
C ALA A 42 0.32 -1.89 -8.98
N PRO A 43 0.54 -1.66 -10.28
CA PRO A 43 1.34 -2.56 -11.09
C PRO A 43 2.82 -2.44 -10.68
N SER A 44 3.49 -3.58 -10.53
CA SER A 44 4.95 -3.67 -10.41
C SER A 44 5.46 -4.89 -11.18
N PRO A 45 6.66 -4.80 -11.79
CA PRO A 45 7.27 -5.93 -12.51
C PRO A 45 7.88 -6.99 -11.56
N LEU A 46 7.88 -6.77 -10.25
CA LEU A 46 8.46 -7.67 -9.24
C LEU A 46 7.38 -8.33 -8.37
N ILE A 47 6.36 -7.55 -8.00
CA ILE A 47 5.27 -8.01 -7.16
C ILE A 47 3.94 -7.49 -7.70
N ARG A 48 2.88 -8.24 -7.44
CA ARG A 48 1.52 -7.71 -7.52
C ARG A 48 1.07 -7.43 -6.09
N ALA A 49 1.00 -6.14 -5.76
CA ALA A 49 0.53 -5.67 -4.48
C ALA A 49 -0.92 -5.18 -4.59
N ARG A 50 -1.75 -5.64 -3.66
CA ARG A 50 -3.13 -5.19 -3.50
C ARG A 50 -3.35 -4.84 -2.03
N ASN A 51 -3.78 -3.61 -1.77
CA ASN A 51 -4.26 -3.23 -0.44
C ASN A 51 -5.78 -3.31 -0.45
N VAL A 52 -6.34 -4.04 0.51
CA VAL A 52 -7.78 -4.10 0.75
C VAL A 52 -8.04 -3.37 2.05
N VAL A 53 -8.94 -2.40 1.98
CA VAL A 53 -9.39 -1.60 3.12
C VAL A 53 -10.85 -1.94 3.36
N LEU A 54 -11.10 -2.48 4.54
CA LEU A 54 -12.43 -2.69 5.07
C LEU A 54 -12.66 -1.62 6.13
N VAL A 55 -13.80 -0.95 6.04
CA VAL A 55 -14.22 0.06 7.00
C VAL A 55 -15.53 -0.45 7.59
N ASP A 56 -15.46 -0.85 8.85
CA ASP A 56 -16.61 -1.21 9.67
C ASP A 56 -16.94 -0.05 10.61
N ALA A 57 -18.03 -0.16 11.38
CA ALA A 57 -18.50 0.92 12.25
C ALA A 57 -17.43 1.41 13.24
N ASP A 58 -16.67 0.48 13.83
CA ASP A 58 -15.71 0.79 14.90
C ASP A 58 -14.25 0.49 14.54
N ALA A 59 -14.01 -0.06 13.34
CA ALA A 59 -12.70 -0.55 12.96
C ALA A 59 -12.39 -0.30 11.48
N VAL A 60 -11.11 -0.05 11.20
CA VAL A 60 -10.59 -0.05 9.84
C VAL A 60 -9.55 -1.16 9.73
N THR A 61 -9.83 -2.15 8.88
CA THR A 61 -8.90 -3.24 8.60
C THR A 61 -8.15 -2.94 7.31
N TRP A 62 -6.81 -2.94 7.39
CA TRP A 62 -5.92 -2.81 6.23
C TRP A 62 -5.18 -4.12 5.99
N ALA A 63 -5.48 -4.77 4.86
CA ALA A 63 -4.77 -5.96 4.43
C ALA A 63 -3.90 -5.65 3.22
N THR A 64 -2.61 -6.02 3.28
CA THR A 64 -1.68 -5.92 2.15
C THR A 64 -1.39 -7.31 1.62
N LEU A 65 -1.99 -7.62 0.49
CA LEU A 65 -1.79 -8.86 -0.25
C LEU A 65 -0.65 -8.66 -1.23
N VAL A 66 0.37 -9.52 -1.15
CA VAL A 66 1.54 -9.48 -2.04
C VAL A 66 1.71 -10.85 -2.67
N SER A 67 1.63 -10.91 -3.99
CA SER A 67 2.06 -12.08 -4.75
C SER A 67 3.39 -11.79 -5.47
N TYR A 68 4.32 -12.71 -5.35
CA TYR A 68 5.65 -12.60 -5.97
C TYR A 68 5.60 -13.09 -7.41
N GLU A 69 5.98 -12.24 -8.37
CA GLU A 69 6.12 -12.66 -9.76
C GLU A 69 7.54 -13.14 -10.08
N ARG A 70 8.52 -12.87 -9.19
CA ARG A 70 9.91 -13.31 -9.34
C ARG A 70 10.50 -13.84 -8.01
N PRO A 71 11.43 -14.81 -8.03
CA PRO A 71 12.02 -15.39 -6.81
C PRO A 71 12.71 -14.35 -5.90
N PHE A 72 13.42 -13.37 -6.48
CA PHE A 72 14.07 -12.30 -5.72
C PHE A 72 13.07 -11.35 -5.02
N ALA A 73 11.83 -11.27 -5.50
CA ALA A 73 10.81 -10.40 -4.92
C ALA A 73 10.47 -10.78 -3.47
N ARG A 74 10.62 -12.06 -3.11
CA ARG A 74 10.50 -12.54 -1.72
C ARG A 74 11.50 -11.87 -0.79
N HIS A 75 12.74 -11.68 -1.25
CA HIS A 75 13.83 -11.10 -0.44
C HIS A 75 13.61 -9.61 -0.24
N VAL A 76 13.19 -8.93 -1.32
CA VAL A 76 12.77 -7.53 -1.28
C VAL A 76 11.62 -7.35 -0.28
N TRP A 77 10.58 -8.19 -0.36
CA TRP A 77 9.46 -8.09 0.57
C TRP A 77 9.86 -8.42 2.00
N ALA A 78 10.74 -9.40 2.24
CA ALA A 78 11.25 -9.71 3.57
C ALA A 78 11.94 -8.50 4.23
N ALA A 79 12.62 -7.66 3.46
CA ALA A 79 13.23 -6.42 3.96
C ALA A 79 12.18 -5.30 4.18
N VAL A 80 11.16 -5.20 3.32
CA VAL A 80 10.17 -4.12 3.34
C VAL A 80 9.04 -4.37 4.34
N ALA A 81 8.62 -5.63 4.54
CA ALA A 81 7.48 -6.00 5.38
C ALA A 81 7.60 -5.53 6.84
N PRO A 82 8.75 -5.61 7.53
CA PRO A 82 8.88 -5.10 8.90
C PRO A 82 8.63 -3.60 9.01
N VAL A 83 9.12 -2.82 8.06
CA VAL A 83 8.86 -1.38 7.99
C VAL A 83 7.39 -1.13 7.71
N HIS A 84 6.82 -1.89 6.76
CA HIS A 84 5.41 -1.81 6.39
C HIS A 84 4.47 -2.06 7.59
N HIS A 85 4.75 -3.10 8.38
CA HIS A 85 3.97 -3.45 9.58
C HIS A 85 4.01 -2.38 10.67
N ARG A 86 5.03 -1.51 10.72
CA ARG A 86 5.07 -0.41 11.69
C ARG A 86 4.42 0.86 11.17
N VAL A 87 4.67 1.18 9.91
CA VAL A 87 4.24 2.45 9.32
C VAL A 87 2.72 2.48 9.06
N ILE A 88 2.13 1.37 8.62
CA ILE A 88 0.68 1.32 8.34
C ILE A 88 -0.14 1.59 9.62
N PRO A 89 0.01 0.85 10.74
CA PRO A 89 -0.76 1.11 11.94
C PRO A 89 -0.55 2.52 12.49
N TYR A 90 0.69 3.04 12.45
CA TYR A 90 0.99 4.40 12.88
C TYR A 90 0.21 5.45 12.08
N LEU A 91 0.15 5.30 10.75
CA LEU A 91 -0.58 6.23 9.89
C LEU A 91 -2.10 6.10 10.05
N MET A 92 -2.62 4.89 10.23
CA MET A 92 -4.03 4.68 10.52
C MET A 92 -4.42 5.33 11.85
N GLY A 93 -3.63 5.10 12.90
CA GLY A 93 -3.84 5.75 14.20
C GLY A 93 -3.72 7.27 14.13
N ARG A 94 -2.84 7.81 13.28
CA ARG A 94 -2.76 9.26 13.06
C ARG A 94 -3.96 9.82 12.28
N ALA A 95 -4.47 9.08 11.30
CA ALA A 95 -5.64 9.47 10.53
C ALA A 95 -6.91 9.44 11.39
N ALA A 96 -7.07 8.45 12.26
CA ALA A 96 -8.21 8.35 13.18
C ALA A 96 -8.26 9.48 14.22
N LYS A 97 -7.13 10.11 14.53
CA LYS A 97 -7.02 11.23 15.47
C LYS A 97 -7.27 12.61 14.83
N ARG A 98 -7.55 12.66 13.53
CA ARG A 98 -7.65 13.92 12.76
C ARG A 98 -9.04 14.04 12.15
#